data_AF-A0A2N2CG13-F1
#
_entry.id   AF-A0A2N2CG13-F1
#
_cell.length_a   1.000
_cell.length_b   1.000
_cell.length_c   1.000
_cell.angle_alpha   90.00
_cell.angle_beta   90.00
_cell.angle_gamma   90.00
#
_symmetry.space_group_name_H-M   'P 1'
#
loop_
_entity.id
_entity.type
_entity.pdbx_description
1 polymer ?
#
loop_
_entity_poly.entity_id
_entity_poly.type
_entity_poly.pdbx_seq_one_letter_code
_entity_poly.pdbx_strand_id
1 'polypeptide(L)'
;MSNDPMYNGSGCKDPTAGNAIIHISREEKYRHKRMRSKLSNYPYTCQSIITLQKDIKLLGDLVKAERDTSKAICSSGSESQRSNNISDPTAQAIIKIIDRYEEQIKYAEQRLKALYDDKNAVEKIMDKLSVKHKKLIELRYFKGYHFWQIAKLMNYDERHCKRLDREIIELL
;
A
#
# COMPACT_ATOMS: atom_id res chain seq x y z
N MET A 1 63.46 -0.70 28.77
CA MET A 1 62.51 -1.65 28.16
C MET A 1 61.48 -0.81 27.43
N SER A 2 61.68 -0.66 26.12
CA SER A 2 60.97 0.29 25.28
C SER A 2 59.64 -0.31 24.83
N ASN A 3 58.53 0.36 25.18
CA ASN A 3 57.21 0.08 24.62
C ASN A 3 57.07 0.86 23.33
N ASP A 4 57.33 0.21 22.19
CA ASP A 4 57.03 0.78 20.88
C ASP A 4 55.54 0.57 20.53
N PRO A 5 54.79 1.65 20.25
CA PRO A 5 53.46 1.52 19.66
C PRO A 5 53.60 1.10 18.19
N MET A 6 52.99 -0.03 17.82
CA MET A 6 52.81 -0.48 16.44
C MET A 6 51.96 0.54 15.66
N TYR A 7 52.61 1.49 14.98
CA TYR A 7 52.01 2.35 13.98
C TYR A 7 52.03 1.67 12.62
N ASN A 8 50.88 1.61 11.94
CA ASN A 8 50.81 1.21 10.54
C ASN A 8 51.43 2.34 9.68
N GLY A 9 52.39 2.00 8.82
CA GLY A 9 53.36 2.90 8.18
C GLY A 9 52.85 3.89 7.13
N SER A 10 51.68 4.51 7.29
CA SER A 10 51.21 5.55 6.36
C SER A 10 50.60 6.80 7.01
N GLY A 11 50.49 6.90 8.34
CA GLY A 11 50.14 8.15 9.05
C GLY A 11 48.82 8.85 8.65
N CYS A 12 48.05 8.28 7.72
CA CYS A 12 46.84 8.85 7.16
C CYS A 12 45.66 8.04 7.69
N LYS A 13 44.70 8.71 8.34
CA LYS A 13 43.37 8.14 8.61
C LYS A 13 42.77 7.77 7.26
N ASP A 14 42.71 6.48 6.97
CA ASP A 14 42.18 5.96 5.71
C ASP A 14 40.72 6.45 5.54
N PRO A 15 40.44 7.43 4.66
CA PRO A 15 39.13 8.09 4.59
C PRO A 15 38.04 7.14 4.06
N THR A 16 38.46 6.02 3.47
CA THR A 16 37.63 4.97 2.90
C THR A 16 36.77 4.27 3.96
N ALA A 17 37.33 3.99 5.14
CA ALA A 17 36.58 3.36 6.23
C ALA A 17 35.54 4.30 6.85
N GLY A 18 35.88 5.58 7.02
CA GLY A 18 34.95 6.61 7.53
C GLY A 18 33.78 6.86 6.59
N ASN A 19 34.04 6.92 5.28
CA ASN A 19 33.00 7.08 4.26
C ASN A 19 32.07 5.85 4.20
N ALA A 20 32.61 4.63 4.25
CA ALA A 20 31.81 3.41 4.28
C ALA A 20 30.85 3.36 5.49
N ILE A 21 31.32 3.74 6.69
CA ILE A 21 30.48 3.81 7.91
C ILE A 21 29.37 4.86 7.77
N ILE A 22 29.66 6.03 7.19
CA ILE A 22 28.66 7.08 6.94
C ILE A 22 27.60 6.60 5.95
N HIS A 23 27.99 5.87 4.90
CA HIS A 23 27.07 5.33 3.90
C HIS A 23 26.12 4.28 4.49
N ILE A 24 26.63 3.33 5.27
CA ILE A 24 25.83 2.30 5.95
C ILE A 24 24.81 2.96 6.89
N SER A 25 25.24 3.95 7.68
CA SER A 25 24.34 4.68 8.59
C SER A 25 23.23 5.45 7.86
N ARG A 26 23.48 5.93 6.62
CA ARG A 26 22.45 6.58 5.81
C ARG A 26 21.43 5.57 5.28
N GLU A 27 21.88 4.44 4.77
CA GLU A 27 21.01 3.39 4.23
C GLU A 27 20.04 2.83 5.28
N GLU A 28 20.54 2.56 6.49
CA GLU A 28 19.69 2.11 7.61
C GLU A 28 18.62 3.13 7.97
N LYS A 29 18.96 4.42 8.01
CA LYS A 29 17.98 5.50 8.24
C LYS A 29 16.91 5.53 7.17
N TYR A 30 17.28 5.34 5.88
CA TYR A 30 16.31 5.27 4.79
C TYR A 30 15.41 4.03 4.90
N ARG A 31 15.97 2.87 5.25
CA ARG A 31 15.20 1.64 5.49
C ARG A 31 14.18 1.86 6.61
N HIS A 32 14.60 2.40 7.75
CA HIS A 32 13.73 2.70 8.88
C HIS A 32 12.62 3.69 8.49
N LYS A 33 12.96 4.77 7.78
CA LYS A 33 11.97 5.74 7.29
C LYS A 33 10.95 5.10 6.35
N ARG A 34 11.40 4.25 5.42
CA ARG A 34 10.53 3.53 4.48
C ARG A 34 9.60 2.57 5.22
N MET A 35 10.10 1.85 6.23
CA MET A 35 9.29 0.94 7.03
C MET A 35 8.22 1.69 7.82
N ARG A 36 8.58 2.79 8.49
CA ARG A 36 7.62 3.65 9.20
C ARG A 36 6.54 4.19 8.26
N SER A 37 6.93 4.58 7.04
CA SER A 37 6.00 5.04 6.01
C SER A 37 5.01 3.93 5.60
N LYS A 38 5.50 2.70 5.34
CA LYS A 38 4.65 1.54 5.04
C LYS A 38 3.64 1.26 6.15
N LEU A 39 4.09 1.21 7.41
CA LEU A 39 3.21 0.97 8.56
C LEU A 39 2.18 2.10 8.72
N SER A 40 2.58 3.35 8.53
CA SER A 40 1.67 4.51 8.62
C SER A 40 0.66 4.56 7.48
N ASN A 41 1.00 4.04 6.31
CA ASN A 41 0.09 4.00 5.15
C ASN A 41 -0.92 2.85 5.23
N TYR A 42 -0.68 1.84 6.07
CA TYR A 42 -1.50 0.65 6.16
C TYR A 42 -3.01 0.92 6.35
N PRO A 43 -3.46 1.81 7.27
CA PRO A 43 -4.88 2.13 7.41
C PRO A 43 -5.49 2.72 6.13
N TYR A 44 -4.73 3.58 5.44
CA TYR A 44 -5.16 4.17 4.17
C TYR A 44 -5.21 3.14 3.05
N THR A 45 -4.28 2.18 3.03
CA THR A 45 -4.32 1.02 2.12
C THR A 45 -5.60 0.21 2.36
N CYS A 46 -5.91 -0.14 3.61
CA CYS A 46 -7.14 -0.86 3.96
C CYS A 46 -8.39 -0.09 3.54
N GLN A 47 -8.44 1.23 3.78
CA GLN A 47 -9.56 2.07 3.38
C GLN A 47 -9.69 2.15 1.85
N SER A 48 -8.57 2.26 1.14
CA SER A 48 -8.54 2.30 -0.33
C SER A 48 -9.03 1.00 -0.96
N ILE A 49 -8.71 -0.15 -0.36
CA ILE A 49 -9.25 -1.46 -0.77
C ILE A 49 -10.77 -1.44 -0.69
N ILE A 50 -11.33 -1.03 0.45
CA ILE A 50 -12.78 -0.97 0.67
C ILE A 50 -13.45 -0.04 -0.36
N THR A 51 -12.87 1.13 -0.60
CA THR A 51 -13.41 2.09 -1.56
C THR A 51 -13.38 1.53 -2.98
N LEU A 52 -12.24 1.00 -3.44
CA LEU A 52 -12.13 0.44 -4.79
C LEU A 52 -13.04 -0.77 -5.01
N GLN A 53 -13.26 -1.60 -4.00
CA GLN A 53 -14.23 -2.71 -4.10
C GLN A 53 -15.66 -2.20 -4.32
N LYS A 54 -16.04 -1.09 -3.66
CA LYS A 54 -17.34 -0.45 -3.88
C LYS A 54 -17.43 0.12 -5.29
N ASP A 55 -16.37 0.77 -5.77
CA ASP A 55 -16.33 1.37 -7.10
C ASP A 55 -16.42 0.29 -8.19
N ILE A 56 -15.67 -0.81 -8.08
CA ILE A 56 -15.75 -1.95 -9.01
C ILE A 56 -17.17 -2.52 -9.04
N LYS A 57 -17.80 -2.68 -7.88
CA LYS A 57 -19.17 -3.18 -7.80
C LYS A 57 -20.15 -2.24 -8.51
N LEU A 58 -20.06 -0.93 -8.23
CA LEU A 58 -20.92 0.08 -8.84
C LEU A 58 -20.75 0.14 -10.36
N LEU A 59 -19.51 0.12 -10.85
CA LEU A 59 -19.23 0.08 -12.29
C LEU A 59 -19.76 -1.21 -12.94
N GLY A 60 -19.62 -2.36 -12.26
CA GLY A 60 -20.18 -3.63 -12.74
C GLY A 60 -21.71 -3.60 -12.83
N ASP A 61 -22.37 -3.00 -11.84
CA ASP A 61 -23.83 -2.83 -11.84
C ASP A 61 -24.28 -1.90 -12.98
N LEU A 62 -23.53 -0.82 -13.27
CA LEU A 62 -23.79 0.07 -14.42
C LEU A 62 -23.62 -0.66 -15.76
N VAL A 63 -22.53 -1.40 -15.94
CA VAL A 63 -22.30 -2.21 -17.16
C VAL A 63 -23.45 -3.20 -17.38
N LYS A 64 -23.91 -3.84 -16.30
CA LYS A 64 -25.05 -4.76 -16.38
C LYS A 64 -26.33 -4.05 -16.80
N ALA A 65 -26.63 -2.89 -16.20
CA ALA A 65 -27.80 -2.10 -16.54
C ALA A 65 -27.80 -1.65 -18.01
N GLU A 66 -26.66 -1.17 -18.52
CA GLU A 66 -26.52 -0.76 -19.93
C GLU A 66 -26.64 -1.92 -20.93
N ARG A 67 -26.20 -3.13 -20.53
CA ARG A 67 -26.40 -4.34 -21.33
C ARG A 67 -27.87 -4.76 -21.34
N ASP A 68 -28.59 -4.61 -20.23
CA ASP A 68 -30.00 -4.97 -20.13
C ASP A 68 -30.89 -3.96 -20.89
N THR A 69 -30.58 -2.66 -20.86
CA THR A 69 -31.23 -1.65 -21.72
C THR A 69 -30.98 -1.93 -23.20
N SER A 70 -29.75 -2.25 -23.59
CA SER A 70 -29.41 -2.63 -24.96
C SER A 70 -30.23 -3.84 -25.44
N LYS A 71 -30.35 -4.89 -24.61
CA LYS A 71 -31.18 -6.06 -24.93
C LYS A 71 -32.65 -5.69 -25.09
N ALA A 72 -33.18 -4.86 -24.19
CA ALA A 72 -34.58 -4.42 -24.26
C ALA A 72 -34.88 -3.63 -25.53
N ILE A 73 -33.97 -2.75 -25.97
CA ILE A 73 -34.09 -2.00 -27.23
C ILE A 73 -34.14 -2.97 -28.43
N CYS A 74 -33.23 -3.96 -28.47
CA CYS A 74 -33.20 -4.96 -29.53
C CYS A 74 -34.47 -5.85 -29.54
N SER A 75 -35.02 -6.20 -28.37
CA SER A 75 -36.25 -6.99 -28.26
C SER A 75 -37.53 -6.19 -28.56
N SER A 76 -37.55 -4.89 -28.28
CA SER A 76 -38.70 -4.01 -28.57
C SER A 76 -38.81 -3.61 -30.04
N GLY A 77 -37.75 -3.79 -30.84
CA GLY A 77 -37.72 -3.43 -32.26
C GLY A 77 -38.08 -4.54 -33.24
N SER A 78 -38.42 -5.75 -32.78
CA SER A 78 -38.47 -6.95 -33.62
C SER A 78 -39.82 -7.28 -34.28
N GLU A 79 -40.58 -6.28 -34.75
CA GLU A 79 -41.71 -6.55 -35.66
C GLU A 79 -41.63 -5.85 -37.01
N SER A 80 -40.69 -4.92 -37.22
CA SER A 80 -40.45 -4.40 -38.56
C SER A 80 -39.04 -3.85 -38.68
N GLN A 81 -38.14 -4.56 -39.37
CA GLN A 81 -37.38 -3.97 -40.47
C GLN A 81 -36.45 -5.00 -41.11
N ARG A 82 -36.76 -5.28 -42.38
CA ARG A 82 -35.86 -5.92 -43.33
C ARG A 82 -34.55 -5.12 -43.38
N SER A 83 -33.44 -5.85 -43.28
CA SER A 83 -32.17 -5.62 -43.98
C SER A 83 -31.94 -4.17 -44.46
N ASN A 84 -31.29 -3.38 -43.62
CA ASN A 84 -30.39 -2.33 -44.07
C ASN A 84 -29.20 -2.35 -43.10
N ASN A 85 -27.98 -2.49 -43.63
CA ASN A 85 -26.71 -2.44 -42.88
C ASN A 85 -26.41 -1.01 -42.35
N ILE A 86 -27.43 -0.30 -41.86
CA ILE A 86 -27.27 1.01 -41.24
C ILE A 86 -26.97 0.73 -39.78
N SER A 87 -25.70 0.90 -39.42
CA SER A 87 -25.27 0.81 -38.04
C SER A 87 -26.09 1.79 -37.19
N ASP A 88 -26.80 1.27 -36.19
CA ASP A 88 -27.54 2.10 -35.24
C ASP A 88 -26.52 2.93 -34.41
N PRO A 89 -26.49 4.26 -34.55
CA PRO A 89 -25.56 5.11 -33.80
C PRO A 89 -25.82 5.05 -32.30
N THR A 90 -27.04 4.72 -31.87
CA THR A 90 -27.42 4.52 -30.46
C THR A 90 -26.76 3.26 -29.91
N ALA A 91 -26.86 2.15 -30.63
CA ALA A 91 -26.21 0.90 -30.25
C ALA A 91 -24.68 1.04 -30.17
N GLN A 92 -24.06 1.74 -31.14
CA GLN A 92 -22.62 2.02 -31.08
C GLN A 92 -22.22 2.91 -29.90
N ALA A 93 -23.05 3.88 -29.52
CA ALA A 93 -22.79 4.73 -28.37
C ALA A 93 -22.82 3.93 -27.07
N ILE A 94 -23.78 3.02 -26.92
CA ILE A 94 -23.88 2.16 -25.72
C ILE A 94 -22.68 1.21 -25.62
N ILE A 95 -22.24 0.61 -26.74
CA ILE A 95 -21.04 -0.23 -26.77
C ILE A 95 -19.81 0.55 -26.28
N LYS A 96 -19.61 1.79 -26.76
CA LYS A 96 -18.48 2.63 -26.31
C LYS A 96 -18.54 2.99 -24.82
N ILE A 97 -19.75 3.14 -24.27
CA ILE A 97 -19.96 3.40 -22.84
C ILE A 97 -19.57 2.16 -22.02
N ILE A 98 -20.03 0.97 -22.46
CA ILE A 98 -19.69 -0.31 -21.84
C ILE A 98 -18.17 -0.53 -21.85
N ASP A 99 -17.53 -0.37 -23.02
CA ASP A 99 -16.08 -0.55 -23.18
C ASP A 99 -15.30 0.35 -22.21
N ARG A 100 -15.72 1.61 -22.07
CA ARG A 100 -15.09 2.55 -21.13
C ARG A 100 -15.22 2.09 -19.68
N TYR A 101 -16.39 1.61 -19.27
CA TYR A 101 -16.58 1.12 -17.91
C TYR A 101 -15.80 -0.16 -17.65
N GLU A 102 -15.69 -1.06 -18.62
CA GLU A 102 -14.86 -2.26 -18.51
C GLU A 102 -13.36 -1.93 -18.38
N GLU A 103 -12.87 -0.93 -19.11
CA GLU A 103 -11.50 -0.43 -18.93
C GLU A 103 -11.27 0.13 -17.52
N GLN A 104 -12.25 0.89 -16.99
CA GLN A 104 -12.17 1.43 -15.63
C GLN A 104 -12.17 0.33 -14.57
N ILE A 105 -13.00 -0.70 -14.74
CA ILE A 105 -13.03 -1.88 -13.86
C ILE A 105 -11.66 -2.56 -13.88
N LYS A 106 -11.10 -2.82 -15.05
CA LYS A 106 -9.79 -3.46 -15.20
C LYS A 106 -8.68 -2.66 -14.51
N TYR A 107 -8.68 -1.33 -14.65
CA TYR A 107 -7.73 -0.46 -13.96
C TYR A 107 -7.91 -0.53 -12.43
N ALA A 108 -9.15 -0.49 -11.95
CA ALA A 108 -9.45 -0.58 -10.52
C ALA A 108 -9.04 -1.94 -9.94
N GLU A 109 -9.23 -3.05 -10.66
CA GLU A 109 -8.81 -4.39 -10.27
C GLU A 109 -7.28 -4.51 -10.15
N GLN A 110 -6.54 -3.96 -11.12
CA GLN A 110 -5.07 -3.95 -11.05
C GLN A 110 -4.58 -3.17 -9.82
N ARG A 111 -5.20 -2.00 -9.56
CA ARG A 111 -4.89 -1.20 -8.38
C ARG A 111 -5.26 -1.92 -7.09
N LEU A 112 -6.40 -2.60 -7.07
CA LEU A 112 -6.86 -3.40 -5.93
C LEU A 112 -5.86 -4.52 -5.60
N LYS A 113 -5.36 -5.22 -6.63
CA LYS A 113 -4.32 -6.24 -6.47
C LYS A 113 -3.05 -5.67 -5.82
N ALA A 114 -2.56 -4.53 -6.31
CA ALA A 114 -1.37 -3.88 -5.74
C ALA A 114 -1.58 -3.50 -4.26
N LEU A 115 -2.77 -2.99 -3.90
CA LEU A 115 -3.08 -2.66 -2.50
C LEU A 115 -3.15 -3.91 -1.62
N TYR A 116 -3.67 -5.02 -2.13
CA TYR A 116 -3.64 -6.30 -1.41
C TYR A 116 -2.22 -6.81 -1.21
N ASP A 117 -1.33 -6.68 -2.19
CA ASP A 117 0.07 -7.05 -2.05
C ASP A 117 0.75 -6.22 -0.95
N ASP A 118 0.48 -4.91 -0.91
CA ASP A 118 0.97 -4.02 0.15
C ASP A 118 0.40 -4.38 1.54
N LYS A 119 -0.90 -4.65 1.62
CA LYS A 119 -1.57 -5.10 2.85
C LYS A 119 -0.95 -6.40 3.36
N ASN A 120 -0.82 -7.40 2.48
CA ASN A 120 -0.28 -8.71 2.81
C ASN A 120 1.19 -8.63 3.23
N ALA A 121 1.97 -7.71 2.64
CA ALA A 121 3.35 -7.48 3.06
C ALA A 121 3.43 -6.98 4.51
N VAL A 122 2.55 -6.05 4.91
CA VAL A 122 2.48 -5.56 6.30
C VAL A 122 1.97 -6.66 7.24
N GLU A 123 0.96 -7.44 6.85
CA GLU A 123 0.45 -8.54 7.69
C GLU A 123 1.51 -9.62 7.92
N LYS A 124 2.27 -10.01 6.90
CA LYS A 124 3.41 -10.95 7.04
C LYS A 124 4.49 -10.43 8.00
N ILE A 125 4.72 -9.12 8.00
CA ILE A 125 5.62 -8.45 8.95
C ILE A 125 5.02 -8.56 10.36
N MET A 126 3.74 -8.23 10.50
CA MET A 126 3.05 -8.29 11.78
C MET A 126 3.08 -9.69 12.37
N ASP A 127 2.87 -10.73 11.58
CA ASP A 127 2.80 -12.12 12.06
C ASP A 127 4.07 -12.58 12.79
N LYS A 128 5.23 -12.05 12.42
CA LYS A 128 6.52 -12.35 13.05
C LYS A 128 6.73 -11.66 14.40
N LEU A 129 5.92 -10.64 14.71
CA LEU A 129 6.08 -9.82 15.90
C LEU A 129 5.39 -10.42 17.12
N SER A 130 5.98 -10.17 18.29
CA SER A 130 5.37 -10.49 19.58
C SER A 130 4.06 -9.70 19.77
N VAL A 131 3.15 -10.23 20.59
CA VAL A 131 1.86 -9.57 20.89
C VAL A 131 2.05 -8.13 21.39
N LYS A 132 3.10 -7.88 22.19
CA LYS A 132 3.46 -6.54 22.69
C LYS A 132 3.86 -5.61 21.56
N HIS A 133 4.69 -6.09 20.63
CA HIS A 133 5.15 -5.32 19.46
C HIS A 133 4.01 -5.01 18.49
N LYS A 134 3.16 -6.00 18.21
CA LYS A 134 1.93 -5.83 17.43
C LYS A 134 1.07 -4.71 18.04
N LYS A 135 0.86 -4.76 19.36
CA LYS A 135 0.04 -3.77 20.05
C LYS A 135 0.59 -2.36 19.94
N LEU A 136 1.90 -2.19 20.08
CA LEU A 136 2.54 -0.89 19.93
C LEU A 136 2.37 -0.35 18.50
N ILE A 137 2.56 -1.18 17.48
CA ILE A 137 2.39 -0.78 16.08
C ILE A 137 0.94 -0.37 15.78
N GLU A 138 -0.03 -1.17 16.22
CA GLU A 138 -1.45 -0.84 16.07
C GLU A 138 -1.78 0.53 16.65
N LEU A 139 -1.33 0.80 17.89
CA LEU A 139 -1.62 2.06 18.56
C LEU A 139 -0.89 3.23 17.88
N ARG A 140 0.37 3.04 17.50
CA ARG A 140 1.21 4.12 16.95
C ARG A 140 0.88 4.45 15.50
N TYR A 141 0.80 3.44 14.65
CA TYR A 141 0.73 3.61 13.20
C TYR A 141 -0.70 3.44 12.68
N PHE A 142 -1.50 2.52 13.25
CA PHE A 142 -2.84 2.30 12.73
C PHE A 142 -3.85 3.27 13.31
N LYS A 143 -3.72 3.58 14.60
CA LYS A 143 -4.59 4.57 15.30
C LYS A 143 -4.00 5.98 15.36
N GLY A 144 -2.71 6.14 15.07
CA GLY A 144 -2.04 7.45 15.06
C GLY A 144 -1.79 8.05 16.45
N TYR A 145 -1.80 7.27 17.53
CA TYR A 145 -1.58 7.80 18.88
C TYR A 145 -0.15 8.27 19.11
N HIS A 146 0.01 9.30 19.94
CA HIS A 146 1.30 9.78 20.40
C HIS A 146 1.90 8.86 21.47
N PHE A 147 3.23 8.82 21.59
CA PHE A 147 3.92 7.93 22.54
C PHE A 147 3.46 8.10 23.99
N TRP A 148 3.12 9.31 24.43
CA TRP A 148 2.60 9.54 25.78
C TRP A 148 1.22 8.90 26.01
N GLN A 149 0.37 8.85 24.98
CA GLN A 149 -0.94 8.16 25.04
C GLN A 149 -0.74 6.65 25.07
N ILE A 150 0.19 6.15 24.24
CA ILE A 150 0.53 4.73 24.17
C ILE A 150 1.11 4.26 25.51
N ALA A 151 2.02 5.03 26.10
CA ALA A 151 2.59 4.81 27.43
C ALA A 151 1.50 4.59 28.48
N LYS A 152 0.50 5.49 28.51
CA LYS A 152 -0.66 5.37 29.40
C LYS A 152 -1.52 4.12 29.11
N LEU A 153 -1.74 3.78 27.84
CA LEU A 153 -2.54 2.62 27.45
C LEU A 153 -1.85 1.27 27.70
N MET A 154 -0.52 1.24 27.64
CA MET A 154 0.29 0.03 27.82
C MET A 154 0.89 -0.09 29.23
N ASN A 155 0.66 0.89 30.12
CA ASN A 155 1.29 1.01 31.43
C ASN A 155 2.83 0.97 31.37
N TYR A 156 3.40 1.68 30.39
CA TYR A 156 4.84 1.78 30.17
C TYR A 156 5.31 3.24 30.21
N ASP A 157 6.60 3.45 30.44
CA ASP A 157 7.22 4.75 30.25
C ASP A 157 7.34 5.11 28.77
N GLU A 158 7.21 6.40 28.44
CA GLU A 158 7.37 6.89 27.06
C GLU A 158 8.74 6.52 26.47
N ARG A 159 9.80 6.58 27.28
CA ARG A 159 11.15 6.16 26.88
C ARG A 159 11.20 4.68 26.53
N HIS A 160 10.46 3.84 27.25
CA HIS A 160 10.37 2.42 26.97
C HIS A 160 9.63 2.17 25.65
N CYS A 161 8.51 2.86 25.40
CA CYS A 161 7.78 2.76 24.13
C CYS A 161 8.65 3.17 22.92
N LYS A 162 9.44 4.25 23.02
CA LYS A 162 10.35 4.67 21.94
C LYS A 162 11.47 3.66 21.67
N ARG A 163 11.95 2.97 22.72
CA ARG A 163 12.95 1.91 22.59
C ARG A 163 12.37 0.67 21.92
N LEU A 164 11.17 0.24 22.34
CA LEU A 164 10.45 -0.86 21.68
C LEU A 164 10.16 -0.55 20.20
N ASP A 165 9.72 0.68 19.90
CA ASP A 165 9.50 1.13 18.53
C ASP A 165 10.78 1.07 17.67
N ARG A 166 11.94 1.41 18.24
CA ARG A 166 13.22 1.26 17.54
C ARG A 166 13.56 -0.20 17.29
N GLU A 167 13.45 -1.04 18.31
CA GLU A 167 13.73 -2.48 18.23
C GLU A 167 12.86 -3.16 17.17
N ILE A 168 11.57 -2.83 17.13
CA ILE A 168 10.64 -3.29 16.10
C ILE A 168 11.13 -2.87 14.72
N ILE A 169 11.47 -1.60 14.52
CA ILE A 169 11.89 -1.10 13.20
C ILE A 169 13.24 -1.67 12.76
N GLU A 170 14.12 -2.04 13.69
CA GLU A 170 15.38 -2.73 13.38
C GLU A 170 15.17 -4.20 13.00
N LEU A 171 14.12 -4.84 13.53
CA LEU A 171 13.76 -6.23 13.22
C LEU A 171 13.09 -6.38 11.84
N LEU A 172 12.55 -5.30 11.29
CA LEU A 172 11.78 -5.26 10.04
C LEU A 172 12.59 -4.78 8.83
#